data_AF-A0A927L154-F1
#
_entry.id   AF-A0A927L154-F1
#
_cell.length_a   1.000
_cell.length_b   1.000
_cell.length_c   1.000
_cell.angle_alpha   90.00
_cell.angle_beta   90.00
_cell.angle_gamma   90.00
#
_symmetry.space_group_name_H-M   'P 1'
#
loop_
_entity.id
_entity.type
_entity.pdbx_description
1 polymer ?
#
loop_
_entity_poly.entity_id
_entity_poly.type
_entity_poly.pdbx_seq_one_letter_code
_entity_poly.pdbx_strand_id
1 'polypeptide(L)'
;MSETMSATEGGVREVKSAARTVDLLELLAARGDRPARLQELADEMRVPRSSMYALLQTLIGRGWVRTDTTGSLYGIGIRALRTDTPATDAISCSVPVARLTPDHEERIVTVMKEIRTKIEAMTPGAAGGAPAWR
;
A
#
# COMPACT_ATOMS: atom_id res chain seq x y z
N MET A 1 -22.90 40.01 34.14
CA MET A 1 -22.09 40.48 33.00
C MET A 1 -20.69 39.90 33.22
N SER A 2 -20.19 38.91 32.50
CA SER A 2 -20.55 38.46 31.17
C SER A 2 -20.20 36.98 31.01
N GLU A 3 -21.17 36.25 30.48
CA GLU A 3 -21.01 34.98 29.81
C GLU A 3 -20.18 35.23 28.54
N THR A 4 -19.13 34.45 28.31
CA THR A 4 -18.50 34.39 26.98
C THR A 4 -18.55 32.94 26.53
N MET A 5 -19.65 32.60 25.86
CA MET A 5 -19.78 31.41 25.02
C MET A 5 -18.67 31.44 23.96
N SER A 6 -17.67 30.57 24.10
CA SER A 6 -16.76 30.26 23.00
C SER A 6 -17.53 29.42 21.99
N ALA A 7 -17.79 30.00 20.83
CA ALA A 7 -18.45 29.36 19.71
C ALA A 7 -17.67 28.10 19.30
N THR A 8 -18.34 26.94 19.35
CA THR A 8 -17.85 25.73 18.71
C THR A 8 -17.99 25.91 17.21
N GLU A 9 -16.87 26.05 16.50
CA GLU A 9 -16.82 26.02 15.04
C GLU A 9 -17.53 24.76 14.53
N GLY A 10 -18.57 24.96 13.72
CA GLY A 10 -19.40 23.91 13.12
C GLY A 10 -18.68 23.15 12.00
N GLY A 11 -17.53 22.55 12.30
CA GLY A 11 -16.91 21.55 11.45
C GLY A 11 -17.61 20.19 11.61
N VAL A 12 -17.71 19.42 10.53
CA VAL A 12 -18.15 18.03 10.61
C VAL A 12 -17.22 17.29 11.56
N ARG A 13 -17.78 16.74 12.65
CA ARG A 13 -17.00 16.00 13.65
C ARG A 13 -16.27 14.84 12.96
N GLU A 14 -14.96 14.78 13.17
CA GLU A 14 -14.11 13.73 12.62
C GLU A 14 -14.65 12.33 12.96
N VAL A 15 -14.75 11.50 11.92
CA VAL A 15 -15.16 10.10 12.06
C VAL A 15 -13.94 9.28 12.47
N LYS A 16 -13.85 8.96 13.76
CA LYS A 16 -12.70 8.27 14.36
C LYS A 16 -12.26 6.99 13.64
N SER A 17 -13.19 6.23 13.05
CA SER A 17 -12.87 5.01 12.30
C SER A 17 -12.22 5.31 10.95
N ALA A 18 -12.62 6.40 10.28
CA ALA A 18 -12.01 6.83 9.03
C ALA A 18 -10.59 7.36 9.27
N ALA A 19 -10.43 8.26 10.25
CA ALA A 19 -9.12 8.79 10.66
C ALA A 19 -8.13 7.67 10.98
N ARG A 20 -8.53 6.73 11.85
CA ARG A 20 -7.72 5.57 12.22
C ARG A 20 -7.32 4.68 11.04
N THR A 21 -8.17 4.59 10.03
CA THR A 21 -7.86 3.82 8.82
C THR A 21 -6.77 4.51 8.01
N VAL A 22 -6.85 5.84 7.88
CA VAL A 22 -5.83 6.65 7.20
C VAL A 22 -4.51 6.58 7.97
N ASP A 23 -4.52 6.77 9.28
CA ASP A 23 -3.32 6.70 10.13
C ASP A 23 -2.57 5.36 9.96
N LEU A 24 -3.30 4.24 9.89
CA LEU A 24 -2.71 2.93 9.67
C LEU A 24 -2.03 2.81 8.31
N LEU A 25 -2.64 3.37 7.27
CA LEU A 25 -2.06 3.36 5.92
C LEU A 25 -0.82 4.24 5.84
N GLU A 26 -0.86 5.44 6.45
CA GLU A 26 0.31 6.33 6.54
C GLU A 26 1.46 5.67 7.31
N LEU A 27 1.15 5.02 8.42
CA LEU A 27 2.13 4.28 9.20
C LEU A 27 2.80 3.17 8.37
N LEU A 28 2.01 2.37 7.66
CA LEU A 28 2.53 1.30 6.80
C LEU A 28 3.32 1.88 5.62
N ALA A 29 2.90 3.01 5.06
CA ALA A 29 3.62 3.68 3.97
C ALA A 29 4.96 4.24 4.43
N ALA A 30 5.02 4.88 5.61
CA ALA A 30 6.26 5.40 6.19
C ALA A 30 7.30 4.31 6.51
N ARG A 31 6.84 3.07 6.73
CA ARG A 31 7.72 1.92 6.94
C ARG A 31 8.35 1.40 5.64
N GLY A 32 7.75 1.66 4.49
CA GLY A 32 8.19 1.17 3.18
C GLY A 32 8.13 -0.37 3.09
N ASP A 33 9.25 -0.98 2.68
CA ASP A 33 9.35 -2.44 2.54
C ASP A 33 9.57 -3.19 3.87
N ARG A 34 9.58 -2.49 5.01
CA ARG A 34 9.73 -3.13 6.32
C ARG A 34 8.37 -3.61 6.83
N PRO A 35 8.07 -4.92 6.80
CA PRO A 35 6.81 -5.43 7.30
C PRO A 35 6.71 -5.26 8.83
N ALA A 36 5.49 -5.09 9.34
CA ALA A 36 5.20 -4.91 10.75
C ALA A 36 4.40 -6.08 11.31
N ARG A 37 4.61 -6.42 12.59
CA ARG A 37 3.77 -7.38 13.31
C ARG A 37 2.49 -6.71 13.81
N LEU A 38 1.44 -7.49 14.01
CA LEU A 38 0.16 -7.01 14.58
C LEU A 38 0.36 -6.22 15.88
N GLN A 39 1.24 -6.71 16.75
CA GLN A 39 1.51 -6.09 18.05
C GLN A 39 2.15 -4.71 17.91
N GLU A 40 3.14 -4.58 17.03
CA GLU A 40 3.83 -3.31 16.78
C GLU A 40 2.86 -2.23 16.28
N LEU A 41 1.98 -2.60 15.34
CA LEU A 41 0.96 -1.68 14.81
C LEU A 41 -0.07 -1.28 15.88
N ALA A 42 -0.50 -2.24 16.71
CA ALA A 42 -1.44 -1.98 17.80
C ALA A 42 -0.87 -1.03 18.86
N ASP A 43 0.40 -1.22 19.22
CA ASP A 43 1.10 -0.40 20.21
C ASP A 43 1.35 1.02 19.68
N GLU A 44 1.80 1.14 18.43
CA GLU A 44 2.10 2.44 17.81
C GLU A 44 0.85 3.29 17.61
N MET A 45 -0.26 2.68 17.20
CA MET A 45 -1.56 3.36 17.08
C MET A 45 -2.34 3.46 18.40
N ARG A 46 -1.83 2.86 19.48
CA ARG A 46 -2.50 2.79 20.80
C ARG A 46 -3.95 2.29 20.73
N VAL A 47 -4.16 1.19 19.99
CA VAL A 47 -5.48 0.56 19.83
C VAL A 47 -5.47 -0.88 20.32
N PRO A 48 -6.62 -1.44 20.75
CA PRO A 48 -6.70 -2.84 21.11
C PRO A 48 -6.30 -3.75 19.94
N ARG A 49 -5.56 -4.82 20.25
CA ARG A 49 -5.09 -5.81 19.27
C ARG A 49 -6.23 -6.39 18.41
N SER A 50 -7.40 -6.61 19.00
CA SER A 50 -8.60 -7.09 18.28
C SER A 50 -9.13 -6.06 17.27
N SER A 51 -9.12 -4.77 17.62
CA SER A 51 -9.51 -3.70 16.71
C SER A 51 -8.51 -3.52 15.58
N MET A 52 -7.20 -3.61 15.86
CA MET A 52 -6.16 -3.59 14.84
C MET A 52 -6.32 -4.76 13.87
N TYR A 53 -6.55 -5.97 14.40
CA TYR A 53 -6.79 -7.15 13.57
C TYR A 53 -7.99 -6.97 12.64
N ALA A 54 -9.13 -6.47 13.14
CA ALA A 54 -10.31 -6.21 12.32
C ALA A 54 -10.06 -5.17 11.21
N LEU A 55 -9.29 -4.12 11.51
CA LEU A 55 -8.87 -3.12 10.51
C LEU A 55 -7.97 -3.74 9.43
N LEU A 56 -6.95 -4.49 9.84
CA LEU A 56 -6.03 -5.16 8.90
C LEU A 56 -6.78 -6.15 8.00
N GLN A 57 -7.68 -6.98 8.55
CA GLN A 57 -8.48 -7.91 7.74
C GLN A 57 -9.35 -7.17 6.72
N THR A 58 -9.97 -6.05 7.13
CA THR A 58 -10.76 -5.20 6.22
C THR A 58 -9.90 -4.63 5.10
N LEU A 59 -8.70 -4.15 5.42
CA LEU A 59 -7.79 -3.53 4.45
C LEU A 59 -7.12 -4.57 3.53
N ILE A 60 -6.83 -5.77 4.03
CA ILE A 60 -6.37 -6.91 3.23
C ILE A 60 -7.45 -7.31 2.23
N GLY A 61 -8.69 -7.51 2.69
CA GLY A 61 -9.83 -7.84 1.81
C GLY A 61 -10.11 -6.77 0.75
N ARG A 62 -9.68 -5.53 0.99
CA ARG A 62 -9.79 -4.39 0.04
C ARG A 62 -8.52 -4.12 -0.78
N GLY A 63 -7.43 -4.87 -0.55
CA GLY A 63 -6.16 -4.74 -1.26
C GLY A 63 -5.27 -3.55 -0.83
N TRP A 64 -5.59 -2.87 0.27
CA TRP A 64 -4.81 -1.74 0.80
C TRP A 64 -3.64 -2.17 1.68
N VAL A 65 -3.70 -3.39 2.23
CA VAL A 65 -2.66 -3.99 3.06
C VAL A 65 -2.40 -5.40 2.54
N ARG A 66 -1.16 -5.86 2.63
CA ARG A 66 -0.74 -7.22 2.26
C ARG A 66 -0.16 -7.96 3.46
N THR A 67 -0.33 -9.29 3.47
CA THR A 67 0.07 -10.22 4.54
C THR A 67 0.89 -11.39 3.95
N ASP A 68 1.69 -12.11 4.74
CA ASP A 68 2.53 -13.22 4.24
C ASP A 68 1.69 -14.46 4.18
N THR A 69 2.29 -15.48 3.58
CA THR A 69 1.91 -16.88 3.74
C THR A 69 1.68 -17.30 5.19
N THR A 70 2.35 -16.70 6.21
CA THR A 70 2.11 -17.03 7.62
C THR A 70 1.02 -16.18 8.30
N GLY A 71 0.58 -15.09 7.67
CA GLY A 71 -0.42 -14.18 8.24
C GLY A 71 0.07 -13.31 9.40
N SER A 72 1.38 -13.24 9.65
CA SER A 72 1.97 -12.65 10.87
C SER A 72 2.60 -11.27 10.67
N LEU A 73 2.91 -10.94 9.42
CA LEU A 73 3.59 -9.72 9.02
C LEU A 73 2.68 -8.95 8.04
N TYR A 74 2.70 -7.61 8.12
CA TYR A 74 1.81 -6.73 7.36
C TYR A 74 2.60 -5.59 6.70
N GLY A 75 2.22 -5.24 5.48
CA GLY A 75 2.80 -4.10 4.74
C GLY A 75 1.75 -3.37 3.92
N ILE A 76 2.06 -2.14 3.49
CA ILE A 76 1.22 -1.36 2.58
C ILE A 76 0.95 -2.18 1.31
N GLY A 77 -0.29 -2.30 0.84
CA GLY A 77 -0.69 -3.05 -0.35
C GLY A 77 -0.53 -2.25 -1.66
N ILE A 78 -0.53 -2.94 -2.81
CA ILE A 78 -0.22 -2.28 -4.09
C ILE A 78 -1.33 -1.39 -4.62
N ARG A 79 -2.54 -1.33 -4.04
CA ARG A 79 -3.47 -0.22 -4.36
C ARG A 79 -2.88 1.17 -4.04
N ALA A 80 -1.74 1.23 -3.35
CA ALA A 80 -0.92 2.45 -3.25
C ALA A 80 -0.13 2.79 -4.54
N LEU A 81 0.13 1.84 -5.43
CA LEU A 81 0.66 2.03 -6.79
C LEU A 81 -0.51 1.86 -7.77
N ARG A 82 -0.99 2.95 -8.37
CA ARG A 82 -2.19 2.95 -9.20
C ARG A 82 -1.95 2.20 -10.52
N THR A 83 -2.35 0.94 -10.59
CA THR A 83 -2.54 0.23 -11.88
C THR A 83 -3.93 0.54 -12.43
N ASP A 84 -4.20 1.81 -12.72
CA ASP A 84 -5.42 2.22 -13.44
C ASP A 84 -5.27 1.94 -14.94
N THR A 85 -6.40 1.73 -15.63
CA THR A 85 -6.46 1.74 -17.11
C THR A 85 -7.27 2.97 -17.54
N PRO A 86 -6.67 3.91 -18.30
CA PRO A 86 -5.29 3.89 -18.82
C PRO A 86 -4.25 4.09 -17.70
N ALA A 87 -3.05 3.53 -17.92
CA ALA A 87 -1.94 3.66 -16.98
C ALA A 87 -1.62 5.14 -16.73
N THR A 88 -1.48 5.51 -15.45
CA THR A 88 -1.12 6.87 -15.03
C THR A 88 0.34 7.02 -14.65
N ASP A 89 1.04 5.88 -14.49
CA ASP A 89 2.45 5.78 -14.13
C ASP A 89 3.24 5.00 -15.19
N ALA A 90 4.58 5.13 -15.20
CA ALA A 90 5.45 4.44 -16.16
C ALA A 90 6.76 3.95 -15.52
N ILE A 91 7.31 2.86 -16.07
CA ILE A 91 8.64 2.34 -15.75
C ILE A 91 9.53 2.56 -16.97
N SER A 92 10.69 3.18 -16.76
CA SER A 92 11.67 3.49 -17.81
C SER A 92 12.92 2.61 -17.67
N CYS A 93 13.48 2.20 -18.80
CA CYS A 93 14.79 1.55 -18.87
C CYS A 93 15.73 2.42 -19.71
N SER A 94 16.84 2.87 -19.10
CA SER A 94 17.86 3.66 -19.79
C SER A 94 18.94 2.75 -20.35
N VAL A 95 19.25 2.91 -21.64
CA VAL A 95 20.30 2.14 -22.33
C VAL A 95 21.18 3.05 -23.19
N PRO A 96 22.52 2.91 -23.14
CA PRO A 96 23.38 3.68 -24.02
C PRO A 96 23.14 3.32 -25.49
N VAL A 97 22.95 4.33 -26.34
CA VAL A 97 22.69 4.16 -27.79
C VAL A 97 23.79 3.32 -28.46
N ALA A 98 25.05 3.48 -28.03
CA ALA A 98 26.18 2.71 -28.53
C ALA A 98 26.03 1.18 -28.34
N ARG A 99 25.12 0.72 -27.47
CA ARG A 99 24.85 -0.70 -27.20
C ARG A 99 23.41 -1.11 -27.54
N LEU A 100 22.63 -0.24 -28.17
CA LEU A 100 21.26 -0.53 -28.56
C LEU A 100 21.23 -1.11 -29.98
N THR A 101 21.43 -2.42 -30.06
CA THR A 101 21.22 -3.18 -31.31
C THR A 101 19.76 -3.63 -31.40
N PRO A 102 19.23 -3.99 -32.59
CA PRO A 102 17.87 -4.51 -32.74
C PRO A 102 17.57 -5.70 -31.81
N ASP A 103 18.49 -6.68 -31.74
CA ASP A 103 18.35 -7.84 -30.84
C ASP A 103 18.34 -7.45 -29.35
N HIS A 104 19.01 -6.35 -28.99
CA HIS A 104 19.00 -5.85 -27.62
C HIS A 104 17.69 -5.11 -27.33
N GLU A 105 17.18 -4.34 -28.29
CA GLU A 105 15.88 -3.67 -28.20
C GLU A 105 14.75 -4.69 -28.00
N GLU A 106 14.70 -5.75 -28.81
CA GLU A 106 13.70 -6.82 -28.68
C GLU A 106 13.74 -7.49 -27.29
N ARG A 107 14.95 -7.71 -26.77
CA ARG A 107 15.15 -8.28 -25.44
C ARG A 107 14.67 -7.34 -24.34
N ILE A 108 14.97 -6.04 -24.45
CA ILE A 108 14.50 -5.03 -23.49
C ILE A 108 12.97 -4.99 -23.50
N VAL A 109 12.34 -4.92 -24.67
CA VAL A 109 10.87 -4.91 -24.79
C VAL A 109 10.26 -6.17 -24.17
N THR A 110 10.87 -7.33 -24.40
CA THR A 110 10.41 -8.61 -23.81
C THR A 110 10.46 -8.56 -22.29
N VAL A 111 11.59 -8.18 -21.72
CA VAL A 111 11.77 -8.06 -20.27
C VAL A 111 10.82 -7.02 -19.67
N MET A 112 10.65 -5.87 -20.31
CA MET A 112 9.73 -4.83 -19.84
C MET A 112 8.27 -5.30 -19.83
N LYS A 113 7.85 -6.09 -20.85
CA LYS A 113 6.52 -6.71 -20.88
C LYS A 113 6.36 -7.76 -19.77
N GLU A 114 7.38 -8.58 -19.50
CA GLU A 114 7.36 -9.53 -18.39
C GLU A 114 7.27 -8.84 -17.03
N ILE A 115 8.05 -7.77 -16.82
CA ILE A 115 8.02 -6.97 -15.60
C ILE A 115 6.62 -6.36 -15.40
N ARG A 116 6.01 -5.80 -16.45
CA ARG A 116 4.62 -5.32 -16.39
C ARG A 116 3.69 -6.44 -15.91
N THR A 117 3.71 -7.61 -16.54
CA THR A 117 2.84 -8.73 -16.15
C THR A 117 3.08 -9.16 -14.70
N LYS A 118 4.33 -9.17 -14.23
CA LYS A 118 4.66 -9.49 -12.83
C LYS A 118 4.11 -8.44 -11.86
N ILE A 119 4.25 -7.14 -12.19
CA ILE A 119 3.74 -6.04 -11.35
C ILE A 119 2.21 -6.06 -11.30
N GLU A 120 1.56 -6.27 -12.45
CA GLU A 120 0.11 -6.43 -12.54
C GLU A 120 -0.36 -7.65 -11.73
N ALA A 121 0.36 -8.79 -11.77
CA ALA A 121 0.03 -9.98 -10.98
C ALA A 121 0.30 -9.82 -9.47
N MET A 122 1.27 -8.97 -9.08
CA MET A 122 1.51 -8.60 -7.68
C MET A 122 0.42 -7.69 -7.11
N THR A 123 -0.52 -7.23 -7.96
CA THR A 123 -1.71 -6.51 -7.55
C THR A 123 -2.78 -7.45 -7.03
N PRO A 124 -3.17 -7.38 -5.74
CA PRO A 124 -4.24 -8.21 -5.21
C PRO A 124 -5.54 -7.86 -5.96
N GLY A 125 -5.87 -8.72 -6.91
CA GLY A 125 -6.91 -8.57 -7.91
C GLY A 125 -6.81 -9.64 -9.01
N ALA A 126 -5.60 -10.09 -9.36
CA ALA A 126 -5.42 -11.22 -10.29
C ALA A 126 -4.23 -12.11 -9.87
N ALA A 127 -4.52 -13.26 -9.26
CA ALA A 127 -3.59 -14.34 -8.91
C ALA A 127 -2.59 -14.05 -7.77
N GLY A 128 -2.97 -14.50 -6.56
CA GLY A 128 -2.21 -14.33 -5.33
C GLY A 128 -0.82 -14.98 -5.32
N GLY A 129 0.20 -14.15 -5.11
CA GLY A 129 1.48 -14.53 -4.53
C GLY A 129 1.79 -13.56 -3.40
N ALA A 130 1.64 -13.99 -2.14
CA ALA A 130 2.04 -13.18 -1.00
C ALA A 130 3.55 -12.90 -1.05
N PRO A 131 4.02 -11.67 -0.72
CA PRO A 131 5.44 -11.40 -0.76
C PRO A 131 6.16 -12.21 0.33
N ALA A 132 7.26 -12.87 -0.04
CA ALA A 132 8.03 -13.71 0.86
C ALA A 132 9.02 -12.86 1.65
N TRP A 133 8.55 -12.24 2.74
CA TRP A 133 9.45 -11.58 3.69
C TRP A 133 10.06 -12.68 4.56
N ARG A 134 11.29 -13.04 4.24
CA ARG A 134 12.18 -13.83 5.08
C ARG A 134 13.49 -13.08 5.23
#